data_AF-A0AAV2QWZ6-F1
#
_entry.id   AF-A0AAV2QWZ6-F1
#
_cell.length_a   1.000
_cell.length_b   1.000
_cell.length_c   1.000
_cell.angle_alpha   90.00
_cell.angle_beta   90.00
_cell.angle_gamma   90.00
#
_symmetry.space_group_name_H-M   'P 1'
#
loop_
_entity.id
_entity.type
_entity.pdbx_description
1 polymer ?
#
loop_
_entity_poly.entity_id
_entity_poly.type
_entity_poly.pdbx_seq_one_letter_code
_entity_poly.pdbx_strand_id
1 'polypeptide(L)'
;MKQSTLKSFIIKPAAAAVPRNEIQRDQITAKPDNRQPRPSAKRKAPHNDPDTARAYELKRRRCFLSHWLDEYAWLRFDQVNGVMYCYVCRELKHLYQSSDIAMITGAGEPSFRKGTLDSHGTSMYHTKCMDVFHARQRPQEMPLAIIRRRMNLQSQEMYYNLFTSAYCVGLRNWSFRDFEYLCQLQAKNGVNIGNNYQNTHGVQTFIESIAHIQRSETALGLQQSRFFSLAADGSTDHGVAEQESVYVRYLVAGEP
;
A
#
# COMPACT_ATOMS: atom_id res chain seq x y z
N MET A 1 4.64 -22.57 33.24
CA MET A 1 5.13 -21.84 32.04
C MET A 1 4.21 -22.12 30.87
N LYS A 2 3.43 -21.12 30.42
CA LYS A 2 2.60 -21.28 29.22
C LYS A 2 3.51 -21.38 27.99
N GLN A 3 3.57 -22.57 27.40
CA GLN A 3 4.13 -22.78 26.05
C GLN A 3 3.34 -22.03 24.96
N SER A 4 2.21 -21.38 25.31
CA SER A 4 1.24 -20.83 24.36
C SER A 4 1.69 -19.54 23.69
N THR A 5 2.42 -18.65 24.38
CA THR A 5 2.91 -17.37 23.81
C THR A 5 4.30 -17.49 23.19
N LEU A 6 5.05 -18.55 23.53
CA LEU A 6 6.40 -18.79 23.03
C LEU A 6 6.42 -19.50 21.67
N LYS A 7 5.37 -20.28 21.36
CA LYS A 7 5.25 -20.97 20.07
C LYS A 7 5.03 -20.02 18.88
N SER A 8 4.49 -18.81 19.11
CA SER A 8 4.28 -17.83 18.04
C SER A 8 5.57 -17.26 17.46
N PHE A 9 6.69 -17.34 18.18
CA PHE A 9 8.01 -16.91 17.66
C PHE A 9 8.69 -17.98 16.81
N ILE A 10 8.35 -19.26 17.00
CA ILE A 10 8.99 -20.39 16.31
C ILE A 10 8.19 -20.80 15.06
N ILE A 11 6.87 -20.57 15.06
CA ILE A 11 6.00 -20.91 13.94
C ILE A 11 5.88 -19.70 13.02
N LYS A 12 6.57 -19.75 11.86
CA LYS A 12 6.34 -18.80 10.77
C LYS A 12 4.84 -18.85 10.43
N PRO A 13 4.09 -17.73 10.48
CA PRO A 13 2.70 -17.75 10.04
C PRO A 13 2.69 -18.22 8.58
N ALA A 14 1.89 -19.25 8.30
CA ALA A 14 1.74 -19.77 6.95
C ALA A 14 1.33 -18.60 6.03
N ALA A 15 2.17 -18.29 5.04
CA ALA A 15 1.81 -17.33 4.02
C ALA A 15 0.53 -17.84 3.37
N ALA A 16 -0.58 -17.14 3.56
CA ALA A 16 -1.79 -17.40 2.80
C ALA A 16 -1.40 -17.33 1.33
N ALA A 17 -1.48 -18.47 0.65
CA ALA A 17 -1.21 -18.57 -0.77
C ALA A 17 -2.19 -17.64 -1.48
N VAL A 18 -1.68 -16.51 -1.98
CA VAL A 18 -2.42 -15.68 -2.92
C VAL A 18 -2.54 -16.52 -4.18
N PRO A 19 -3.76 -16.86 -4.65
CA PRO A 19 -3.92 -17.63 -5.86
C PRO A 19 -3.27 -16.85 -7.01
N ARG A 20 -2.30 -17.50 -7.65
CA ARG A 20 -1.67 -17.05 -8.87
C ARG A 20 -2.75 -17.15 -9.95
N ASN A 21 -3.40 -16.03 -10.27
CA ASN A 21 -4.24 -15.98 -11.48
C ASN A 21 -3.30 -16.11 -12.69
N GLU A 22 -3.15 -17.35 -13.14
CA GLU A 22 -2.62 -17.68 -14.45
C GLU A 22 -3.56 -17.07 -15.49
N ILE A 23 -3.07 -16.06 -16.21
CA ILE A 23 -3.75 -15.57 -17.39
C ILE A 23 -3.59 -16.66 -18.45
N GLN A 24 -4.60 -17.51 -18.51
CA GLN A 24 -4.85 -18.50 -19.55
C GLN A 24 -4.76 -17.82 -20.92
N ARG A 25 -3.75 -18.22 -21.71
CA ARG A 25 -3.64 -17.87 -23.13
C ARG A 25 -4.60 -18.75 -23.93
N ASP A 26 -5.87 -18.37 -23.97
CA ASP A 26 -6.84 -19.02 -24.85
C ASP A 26 -7.07 -18.19 -26.12
N GLN A 27 -6.48 -18.72 -27.19
CA GLN A 27 -6.91 -18.77 -28.58
C GLN A 27 -8.09 -17.85 -28.96
N ILE A 28 -7.77 -16.77 -29.68
CA ILE A 28 -8.74 -16.06 -30.53
C ILE A 28 -9.01 -16.95 -31.75
N THR A 29 -10.03 -17.80 -31.67
CA THR A 29 -10.66 -18.38 -32.86
C THR A 29 -11.45 -17.29 -33.58
N ALA A 30 -11.14 -17.09 -34.87
CA ALA A 30 -11.84 -16.17 -35.75
C ALA A 30 -13.34 -16.49 -35.81
N LYS A 31 -14.19 -15.49 -35.52
CA LYS A 31 -15.62 -15.52 -35.85
C LYS A 31 -15.87 -14.72 -37.14
N PRO A 32 -16.84 -15.15 -37.96
CA PRO A 32 -16.89 -14.83 -39.38
C PRO A 32 -17.37 -13.40 -39.65
N ASP A 33 -16.80 -12.85 -40.73
CA ASP A 33 -17.11 -11.55 -41.32
C ASP A 33 -18.54 -11.55 -41.87
N ASN A 34 -19.46 -10.91 -41.15
CA ASN A 34 -20.80 -10.63 -41.65
C ASN A 34 -20.92 -9.13 -41.93
N ARG A 35 -20.23 -8.67 -42.97
CA ARG A 35 -20.43 -7.34 -43.55
C ARG A 35 -21.53 -7.41 -44.59
N GLN A 36 -22.65 -6.76 -44.31
CA GLN A 36 -23.56 -6.32 -45.37
C GLN A 36 -22.82 -5.32 -46.28
N PRO A 37 -23.08 -5.33 -47.60
CA PRO A 37 -22.41 -4.41 -48.51
C PRO A 37 -22.80 -2.96 -48.20
N ARG A 38 -21.77 -2.12 -48.10
CA ARG A 38 -21.87 -0.68 -47.95
C ARG A 38 -22.66 -0.10 -49.13
N PRO A 39 -23.72 0.70 -48.91
CA PRO A 39 -24.37 1.40 -50.00
C PRO A 39 -23.38 2.36 -50.65
N SER A 40 -23.35 2.29 -51.98
CA SER A 40 -22.53 3.06 -52.88
C SER A 40 -22.56 4.57 -52.59
N ALA A 41 -21.36 5.14 -52.58
CA ALA A 41 -21.01 6.54 -52.84
C ALA A 41 -22.14 7.58 -52.76
N LYS A 42 -22.17 8.34 -51.66
CA LYS A 42 -22.77 9.69 -51.65
C LYS A 42 -21.66 10.73 -51.48
N ARG A 43 -21.35 11.32 -52.65
CA ARG A 43 -20.94 12.71 -52.93
C ARG A 43 -19.98 13.37 -51.92
N LYS A 44 -18.74 13.62 -52.37
CA LYS A 44 -17.90 14.68 -51.83
C LYS A 44 -18.74 15.95 -51.74
N ALA A 45 -18.88 16.50 -50.53
CA ALA A 45 -19.43 17.84 -50.35
C ALA A 45 -18.60 18.82 -51.20
N PRO A 46 -19.22 19.86 -51.79
CA PRO A 46 -18.46 20.88 -52.49
C PRO A 46 -17.45 21.49 -51.51
N HIS A 47 -16.33 21.96 -52.05
CA HIS A 47 -15.32 22.71 -51.31
C HIS A 47 -16.01 23.93 -50.67
N ASN A 48 -16.46 23.79 -49.42
CA ASN A 48 -17.10 24.88 -48.69
C ASN A 48 -16.05 25.98 -48.55
N ASP A 49 -16.37 27.14 -49.11
CA ASP A 49 -15.66 28.37 -48.85
C ASP A 49 -15.55 28.53 -47.31
N PRO A 50 -14.37 28.81 -46.73
CA PRO A 50 -14.22 29.00 -45.29
C PRO A 50 -15.24 29.99 -44.71
N ASP A 51 -15.71 30.95 -45.50
CA ASP A 51 -16.77 31.88 -45.11
C ASP A 51 -18.16 31.23 -44.99
N THR A 52 -18.48 30.19 -45.79
CA THR A 52 -19.75 29.44 -45.63
C THR A 52 -19.72 28.51 -44.42
N ALA A 53 -18.58 27.89 -44.12
CA ALA A 53 -18.41 27.08 -42.91
C ALA A 53 -18.51 27.94 -41.63
N ARG A 54 -17.91 29.14 -41.66
CA ARG A 54 -18.00 30.12 -40.58
C ARG A 54 -19.42 30.66 -40.40
N ALA A 55 -20.12 30.96 -41.50
CA ALA A 55 -21.52 31.39 -41.48
C ALA A 55 -22.49 30.30 -40.96
N TYR A 56 -22.22 29.03 -41.28
CA TYR A 56 -22.97 27.89 -40.73
C TYR A 56 -22.72 27.70 -39.23
N GLU A 57 -21.46 27.84 -38.79
CA GLU A 57 -21.07 27.78 -37.38
C GLU A 57 -21.72 28.89 -36.54
N LEU A 58 -21.88 30.10 -37.08
CA LEU A 58 -22.53 31.24 -36.42
C LEU A 58 -24.05 31.04 -36.23
N LYS A 59 -24.72 30.24 -37.07
CA LYS A 59 -26.16 29.95 -36.96
C LYS A 59 -26.48 28.76 -36.05
N ARG A 60 -25.49 27.95 -35.70
CA ARG A 60 -25.70 26.70 -34.97
C ARG A 60 -25.64 26.92 -33.46
N ARG A 61 -26.79 26.81 -32.79
CA ARG A 61 -26.84 26.68 -31.33
C ARG A 61 -26.31 25.31 -30.92
N ARG A 62 -25.40 25.28 -29.96
CA ARG A 62 -24.81 24.03 -29.44
C ARG A 62 -25.29 23.86 -28.02
N CYS A 63 -26.02 22.78 -27.76
CA CYS A 63 -26.45 22.42 -26.43
C CYS A 63 -25.49 21.39 -25.83
N PHE A 64 -25.33 21.41 -24.51
CA PHE A 64 -24.63 20.35 -23.79
C PHE A 64 -25.39 19.03 -23.96
N LEU A 65 -24.65 17.94 -24.22
CA LEU A 65 -25.21 16.61 -24.38
C LEU A 65 -24.98 15.81 -23.10
N SER A 66 -26.06 15.33 -22.47
CA SER A 66 -25.99 14.65 -21.17
C SER A 66 -25.13 13.39 -21.19
N HIS A 67 -25.15 12.61 -22.28
CA HIS A 67 -24.36 11.37 -22.41
C HIS A 67 -22.84 11.60 -22.36
N TRP A 68 -22.35 12.83 -22.53
CA TRP A 68 -20.93 13.13 -22.33
C TRP A 68 -20.48 12.94 -20.87
N LEU A 69 -21.40 13.03 -19.90
CA LEU A 69 -21.08 12.75 -18.51
C LEU A 69 -20.74 11.27 -18.28
N ASP A 70 -21.32 10.38 -19.08
CA ASP A 70 -21.06 8.94 -19.03
C ASP A 70 -19.76 8.58 -19.76
N GLU A 71 -19.48 9.26 -20.88
CA GLU A 71 -18.27 9.04 -21.69
C GLU A 71 -17.01 9.63 -21.03
N TYR A 72 -17.13 10.77 -20.34
CA TYR A 72 -16.02 11.46 -19.70
C TYR A 72 -16.24 11.54 -18.18
N ALA A 73 -15.71 10.58 -17.44
CA ALA A 73 -15.87 10.49 -15.98
C ALA A 73 -15.43 11.75 -15.20
N TRP A 74 -14.51 12.54 -15.77
CA TRP A 74 -13.97 13.79 -15.23
C TRP A 74 -14.81 15.04 -15.52
N LEU A 75 -15.84 14.94 -16.37
CA LEU A 75 -16.65 16.06 -16.83
C LEU A 75 -17.81 16.37 -15.86
N ARG A 76 -18.08 17.66 -15.65
CA ARG A 76 -19.25 18.16 -14.93
C ARG A 76 -19.90 19.28 -15.72
N PHE A 77 -21.22 19.42 -15.55
CA PHE A 77 -22.01 20.48 -16.17
C PHE A 77 -22.75 21.26 -15.08
N ASP A 78 -22.55 22.57 -15.05
CA ASP A 78 -23.28 23.49 -14.19
C ASP A 78 -24.44 24.08 -15.00
N GLN A 79 -25.66 23.66 -14.67
CA GLN A 79 -26.88 24.09 -15.34
C GLN A 79 -27.23 25.56 -15.05
N VAL A 80 -26.81 26.10 -13.92
CA VAL A 80 -27.13 27.48 -13.50
C VAL A 80 -26.32 28.47 -14.32
N ASN A 81 -25.03 28.19 -14.45
CA ASN A 81 -24.10 29.04 -15.20
C ASN A 81 -23.98 28.65 -16.67
N GLY A 82 -24.56 27.51 -17.08
CA GLY A 82 -24.51 27.00 -18.45
C GLY A 82 -23.09 26.71 -18.91
N VAL A 83 -22.26 26.10 -18.05
CA VAL A 83 -20.84 25.81 -18.35
C VAL A 83 -20.48 24.34 -18.08
N MET A 84 -19.65 23.76 -18.93
CA MET A 84 -19.02 22.46 -18.69
C MET A 84 -17.56 22.64 -18.26
N TYR A 85 -17.10 21.82 -17.32
CA TYR A 85 -15.73 21.89 -16.81
C TYR A 85 -15.22 20.52 -16.37
N CYS A 86 -13.90 20.37 -16.35
CA CYS A 86 -13.24 19.22 -15.76
C CYS A 86 -13.04 19.47 -14.25
N TYR A 87 -13.65 18.67 -13.39
CA TYR A 87 -13.56 18.91 -11.95
C TYR A 87 -12.13 18.72 -11.41
N VAL A 88 -11.39 17.76 -11.98
CA VAL A 88 -10.01 17.43 -11.57
C VAL A 88 -9.06 18.58 -11.90
N CYS A 89 -9.09 19.07 -13.13
CA CYS A 89 -8.25 20.19 -13.56
C CYS A 89 -8.64 21.51 -12.87
N ARG A 90 -9.92 21.70 -12.52
CA ARG A 90 -10.39 22.87 -11.76
C ARG A 90 -9.90 22.85 -10.31
N GLU A 91 -9.86 21.68 -9.68
CA GLU A 91 -9.30 21.50 -8.32
C GLU A 91 -7.78 21.70 -8.30
N LEU A 92 -7.09 21.21 -9.33
CA LEU A 92 -5.63 21.28 -9.48
C LEU A 92 -5.14 22.48 -10.31
N LYS A 93 -5.95 23.55 -10.39
CA LYS A 93 -5.66 24.76 -11.18
C LYS A 93 -4.31 25.42 -10.86
N HIS A 94 -3.81 25.25 -9.63
CA HIS A 94 -2.55 25.81 -9.15
C HIS A 94 -1.32 25.15 -9.78
N LEU A 95 -1.47 23.97 -10.40
CA LEU A 95 -0.40 23.26 -11.09
C LEU A 95 -0.15 23.79 -12.51
N TYR A 96 -0.80 24.89 -12.91
CA TYR A 96 -0.82 25.34 -14.29
C TYR A 96 -0.67 26.85 -14.48
N GLN A 97 0.00 27.23 -15.57
CA GLN A 97 0.30 28.63 -15.90
C GLN A 97 -0.08 29.05 -17.34
N SER A 98 -0.73 28.24 -18.20
CA SER A 98 -1.03 28.70 -19.59
C SER A 98 -2.20 28.05 -20.37
N SER A 99 -3.09 28.88 -20.93
CA SER A 99 -3.99 28.70 -22.09
C SER A 99 -5.12 27.66 -22.16
N ASP A 100 -5.10 26.48 -21.50
CA ASP A 100 -6.23 25.53 -21.59
C ASP A 100 -7.34 25.81 -20.55
N ILE A 101 -7.72 27.09 -20.50
CA ILE A 101 -8.54 27.71 -19.46
C ILE A 101 -10.00 27.24 -19.56
N ALA A 102 -10.50 26.88 -20.74
CA ALA A 102 -11.91 26.59 -20.97
C ALA A 102 -12.46 25.46 -20.08
N MET A 103 -11.71 24.37 -19.90
CA MET A 103 -12.13 23.25 -19.02
C MET A 103 -11.83 23.50 -17.54
N ILE A 104 -11.11 24.58 -17.20
CA ILE A 104 -10.76 24.99 -15.83
C ILE A 104 -11.73 26.07 -15.32
N THR A 105 -12.04 27.09 -16.13
CA THR A 105 -12.95 28.19 -15.79
C THR A 105 -14.41 27.87 -16.12
N GLY A 106 -14.65 26.91 -17.01
CA GLY A 106 -15.98 26.57 -17.51
C GLY A 106 -16.17 27.04 -18.95
N ALA A 107 -16.52 26.10 -19.83
CA ALA A 107 -16.79 26.33 -21.24
C ALA A 107 -18.32 26.41 -21.43
N GLY A 108 -18.84 27.60 -21.75
CA GLY A 108 -20.27 27.83 -22.02
C GLY A 108 -20.62 27.79 -23.50
N GLU A 109 -21.86 28.09 -23.87
CA GLU A 109 -22.25 28.22 -25.29
C GLU A 109 -21.43 29.36 -25.95
N PRO A 110 -20.84 29.20 -27.16
CA PRO A 110 -20.96 28.13 -28.18
C PRO A 110 -19.84 27.07 -28.15
N SER A 111 -19.10 26.96 -27.04
CA SER A 111 -17.89 26.13 -26.91
C SER A 111 -18.17 24.64 -26.59
N PHE A 112 -19.44 24.23 -26.52
CA PHE A 112 -19.86 22.84 -26.33
C PHE A 112 -19.52 21.95 -27.53
N ARG A 113 -18.25 21.58 -27.68
CA ARG A 113 -17.74 20.74 -28.76
C ARG A 113 -17.12 19.47 -28.17
N LYS A 114 -17.52 18.31 -28.70
CA LYS A 114 -16.88 17.04 -28.36
C LYS A 114 -15.37 17.07 -28.59
N GLY A 115 -14.93 17.67 -29.70
CA GLY A 115 -13.50 17.83 -29.99
C GLY A 115 -12.71 18.60 -28.91
N THR A 116 -13.36 19.49 -28.15
CA THR A 116 -12.74 20.17 -27.00
C THR A 116 -12.58 19.24 -25.80
N LEU A 117 -13.54 18.31 -25.60
CA LEU A 117 -13.43 17.28 -24.57
C LEU A 117 -12.34 16.25 -24.93
N ASP A 118 -12.27 15.84 -26.20
CA ASP A 118 -11.24 14.94 -26.71
C ASP A 118 -9.83 15.56 -26.62
N SER A 119 -9.68 16.81 -27.05
CA SER A 119 -8.40 17.51 -26.96
C SER A 119 -7.97 17.72 -25.51
N HIS A 120 -8.92 18.03 -24.61
CA HIS A 120 -8.63 18.15 -23.19
C HIS A 120 -8.23 16.80 -22.57
N GLY A 121 -9.01 15.75 -22.80
CA GLY A 121 -8.78 14.42 -22.22
C GLY A 121 -7.45 13.79 -22.64
N THR A 122 -6.98 14.11 -23.86
CA THR A 122 -5.67 13.68 -24.37
C THR A 122 -4.52 14.63 -24.02
N SER A 123 -4.82 15.81 -23.47
CA SER A 123 -3.80 16.80 -23.14
C SER A 123 -2.88 16.29 -22.02
N MET A 124 -1.57 16.56 -22.16
CA MET A 124 -0.59 16.20 -21.13
C MET A 124 -0.93 16.81 -19.77
N TYR A 125 -1.59 17.97 -19.75
CA TYR A 125 -1.99 18.61 -18.51
C TYR A 125 -3.10 17.85 -17.80
N HIS A 126 -4.13 17.43 -18.54
CA HIS A 126 -5.19 16.60 -17.99
C HIS A 126 -4.61 15.30 -17.42
N THR A 127 -3.73 14.62 -18.17
CA THR A 127 -3.05 13.42 -17.70
C THR A 127 -2.30 13.66 -16.39
N LYS A 128 -1.52 14.73 -16.29
CA LYS A 128 -0.81 15.08 -15.04
C LYS A 128 -1.76 15.37 -13.88
N CYS A 129 -2.88 16.05 -14.14
CA CYS A 129 -3.88 16.32 -13.12
C CYS A 129 -4.55 15.03 -12.65
N MET A 130 -4.88 14.12 -13.57
CA MET A 130 -5.41 12.80 -13.27
C MET A 130 -4.42 11.96 -12.47
N ASP A 131 -3.13 11.99 -12.81
CA ASP A 131 -2.08 11.29 -12.06
C ASP A 131 -2.00 11.80 -10.62
N VAL A 132 -1.98 13.12 -10.42
CA VAL A 132 -1.96 13.74 -9.09
C VAL A 132 -3.24 13.44 -8.32
N PHE A 133 -4.39 13.47 -8.99
CA PHE A 133 -5.68 13.14 -8.38
C PHE A 133 -5.74 11.67 -7.93
N HIS A 134 -5.31 10.74 -8.78
CA HIS A 134 -5.21 9.33 -8.42
C HIS A 134 -4.18 9.09 -7.31
N ALA A 135 -3.04 9.80 -7.33
CA ALA A 135 -2.05 9.75 -6.26
C ALA A 135 -2.61 10.20 -4.91
N ARG A 136 -3.47 11.24 -4.89
CA ARG A 136 -4.17 11.70 -3.68
C ARG A 136 -5.21 10.70 -3.18
N GLN A 137 -5.94 10.07 -4.09
CA GLN A 137 -6.98 9.07 -3.77
C GLN A 137 -6.36 7.76 -3.25
N ARG A 138 -5.21 7.35 -3.80
CA ARG A 138 -4.56 6.07 -3.47
C ARG A 138 -3.06 6.27 -3.17
N PRO A 139 -2.72 6.95 -2.06
CA PRO A 139 -1.33 7.22 -1.70
C PRO A 139 -0.51 5.93 -1.49
N GLN A 140 -1.18 4.82 -1.14
CA GLN A 140 -0.57 3.51 -0.90
C GLN A 140 -0.12 2.79 -2.19
N GLU A 141 -0.73 3.13 -3.33
CA GLU A 141 -0.45 2.53 -4.64
C GLU A 141 0.64 3.29 -5.41
N MET A 142 1.12 4.40 -4.84
CA MET A 142 2.22 5.15 -5.42
C MET A 142 3.48 4.29 -5.49
N PRO A 143 4.23 4.29 -6.62
CA PRO A 143 5.43 3.48 -6.76
C PRO A 143 6.41 3.64 -5.59
N LEU A 144 6.60 4.87 -5.11
CA LEU A 144 7.45 5.16 -3.96
C LEU A 144 6.90 4.58 -2.65
N ALA A 145 5.57 4.62 -2.44
CA ALA A 145 4.93 4.03 -1.27
C ALA A 145 5.01 2.49 -1.30
N ILE A 146 4.84 1.87 -2.48
CA ILE A 146 5.00 0.43 -2.69
C ILE A 146 6.45 0.01 -2.42
N ILE A 147 7.43 0.73 -2.96
CA ILE A 147 8.86 0.45 -2.74
C ILE A 147 9.19 0.60 -1.25
N ARG A 148 8.76 1.69 -0.61
CA ARG A 148 8.95 1.91 0.83
C ARG A 148 8.33 0.78 1.66
N ARG A 149 7.12 0.32 1.31
CA ARG A 149 6.45 -0.79 1.98
C ARG A 149 7.20 -2.10 1.76
N ARG A 150 7.65 -2.39 0.55
CA ARG A 150 8.44 -3.59 0.23
C ARG A 150 9.77 -3.60 0.98
N MET A 151 10.47 -2.47 1.04
CA MET A 151 11.67 -2.32 1.85
C MET A 151 11.38 -2.55 3.34
N ASN A 152 10.28 -1.97 3.85
CA ASN A 152 9.86 -2.18 5.23
C ASN A 152 9.55 -3.67 5.52
N LEU A 153 8.87 -4.37 4.61
CA LEU A 153 8.60 -5.81 4.75
C LEU A 153 9.88 -6.65 4.76
N GLN A 154 10.84 -6.36 3.89
CA GLN A 154 12.13 -7.06 3.86
C GLN A 154 12.95 -6.78 5.14
N SER A 155 12.92 -5.54 5.62
CA SER A 155 13.51 -5.18 6.92
C SER A 155 12.80 -5.87 8.08
N GLN A 156 11.47 -5.98 8.04
CA GLN A 156 10.68 -6.67 9.06
C GLN A 156 11.02 -8.15 9.13
N GLU A 157 11.13 -8.85 7.98
CA GLU A 157 11.51 -10.27 7.96
C GLU A 157 12.92 -10.47 8.53
N MET A 158 13.87 -9.58 8.18
CA MET A 158 15.21 -9.60 8.74
C MET A 158 15.21 -9.43 10.26
N TYR A 159 14.54 -8.40 10.78
CA TYR A 159 14.45 -8.16 12.23
C TYR A 159 13.75 -9.30 12.95
N TYR A 160 12.67 -9.85 12.38
CA TYR A 160 11.98 -11.00 12.93
C TYR A 160 12.93 -12.19 13.12
N ASN A 161 13.74 -12.49 12.10
CA ASN A 161 14.70 -13.60 12.18
C ASN A 161 15.79 -13.31 13.24
N LEU A 162 16.32 -12.08 13.31
CA LEU A 162 17.29 -11.68 14.34
C LEU A 162 16.72 -11.81 15.75
N PHE A 163 15.49 -11.33 16.00
CA PHE A 163 14.80 -11.48 17.27
C PHE A 163 14.57 -12.95 17.63
N THR A 164 14.19 -13.78 16.66
CA THR A 164 13.97 -15.22 16.87
C THR A 164 15.27 -15.93 17.26
N SER A 165 16.38 -15.58 16.62
CA SER A 165 17.70 -16.12 16.93
C SER A 165 18.20 -15.65 18.29
N ALA A 166 17.98 -14.38 18.62
CA ALA A 166 18.35 -13.82 19.93
C ALA A 166 17.53 -14.46 21.05
N TYR A 167 16.24 -14.70 20.79
CA TYR A 167 15.37 -15.45 21.69
C TYR A 167 15.89 -16.87 21.91
N CYS A 168 16.33 -17.58 20.87
CA CYS A 168 16.93 -18.91 21.00
C CYS A 168 18.17 -18.90 21.89
N VAL A 169 19.08 -17.93 21.70
CA VAL A 169 20.27 -17.73 22.54
C VAL A 169 19.87 -17.54 24.01
N GLY A 170 18.93 -16.64 24.29
CA GLY A 170 18.45 -16.40 25.65
C GLY A 170 17.74 -17.62 26.27
N LEU A 171 16.87 -18.28 25.52
CA LEU A 171 16.11 -19.45 25.99
C LEU A 171 17.00 -20.64 26.33
N ARG A 172 18.08 -20.84 25.57
CA ARG A 172 19.03 -21.93 25.77
C ARG A 172 20.19 -21.56 26.70
N ASN A 173 20.20 -20.33 27.22
CA ASN A 173 21.29 -19.78 28.02
C ASN A 173 22.66 -19.91 27.32
N TRP A 174 22.69 -19.65 26.02
CA TRP A 174 23.91 -19.67 25.20
C TRP A 174 24.73 -18.40 25.40
N SER A 175 26.03 -18.46 25.10
CA SER A 175 26.86 -17.27 25.10
C SER A 175 26.37 -16.29 24.03
N PHE A 176 26.39 -15.00 24.32
CA PHE A 176 26.10 -13.97 23.31
C PHE A 176 27.11 -14.00 22.16
N ARG A 177 28.29 -14.58 22.37
CA ARG A 177 29.29 -14.81 21.31
C ARG A 177 28.80 -15.82 20.26
N ASP A 178 27.95 -16.76 20.66
CA ASP A 178 27.42 -17.79 19.76
C ASP A 178 26.36 -17.23 18.80
N PHE A 179 25.85 -16.02 19.06
CA PHE A 179 24.83 -15.38 18.24
C PHE A 179 25.31 -15.10 16.81
N GLU A 180 26.55 -14.64 16.64
CA GLU A 180 27.12 -14.38 15.32
C GLU A 180 27.21 -15.67 14.50
N TYR A 181 27.72 -16.73 15.11
CA TYR A 181 27.81 -18.04 14.48
C TYR A 181 26.42 -18.59 14.10
N LEU A 182 25.43 -18.42 14.97
CA LEU A 182 24.04 -18.81 14.69
C LEU A 182 23.47 -18.03 13.49
N CYS A 183 23.72 -16.72 13.41
CA CYS A 183 23.30 -15.88 12.29
C CYS A 183 23.94 -16.34 10.97
N GLN A 184 25.24 -16.64 10.98
CA GLN A 184 25.96 -17.16 9.81
C GLN A 184 25.39 -18.51 9.34
N LEU A 185 25.08 -19.41 10.28
CA LEU A 185 24.46 -20.70 9.97
C LEU A 185 23.06 -20.52 9.35
N GLN A 186 22.25 -19.63 9.88
CA GLN A 186 20.92 -19.32 9.34
C GLN A 186 21.00 -18.71 7.94
N ALA A 187 21.96 -17.81 7.69
CA ALA A 187 22.20 -17.26 6.37
C ALA A 187 22.58 -18.37 5.37
N LYS A 188 23.41 -19.34 5.77
CA LYS A 188 23.72 -20.52 4.94
C LYS A 188 22.49 -21.39 4.65
N ASN A 189 21.53 -21.44 5.57
CA ASN A 189 20.26 -22.14 5.37
C ASN A 189 19.24 -21.33 4.55
N GLY A 190 19.62 -20.18 3.99
CA GLY A 190 18.76 -19.34 3.16
C GLY A 190 17.83 -18.40 3.94
N VAL A 191 18.06 -18.21 5.24
CA VAL A 191 17.29 -17.26 6.07
C VAL A 191 17.84 -15.84 5.85
N ASN A 192 16.94 -14.87 5.65
CA ASN A 192 17.32 -13.47 5.52
C ASN A 192 17.67 -12.88 6.91
N ILE A 193 18.95 -12.83 7.25
CA ILE A 193 19.48 -12.26 8.51
C ILE A 193 20.09 -10.86 8.31
N GLY A 194 20.28 -10.41 7.07
CA GLY A 194 21.00 -9.18 6.75
C GLY A 194 22.50 -9.29 7.09
N ASN A 195 23.18 -8.15 7.27
CA ASN A 195 24.59 -8.08 7.72
C ASN A 195 24.78 -7.26 9.01
N ASN A 196 23.75 -6.50 9.42
CA ASN A 196 23.82 -5.61 10.56
C ASN A 196 23.38 -6.33 11.84
N TYR A 197 23.83 -5.84 13.00
CA TYR A 197 23.42 -6.30 14.32
C TYR A 197 23.78 -7.76 14.68
N GLN A 198 24.60 -8.43 13.87
CA GLN A 198 25.12 -9.77 14.15
C GLN A 198 26.33 -9.72 15.10
N ASN A 199 26.14 -9.16 16.28
CA ASN A 199 27.20 -9.03 17.27
C ASN A 199 26.64 -9.08 18.69
N THR A 200 27.54 -9.17 19.67
CA THR A 200 27.21 -9.24 21.10
C THR A 200 26.32 -8.09 21.57
N HIS A 201 26.57 -6.87 21.10
CA HIS A 201 25.74 -5.72 21.45
C HIS A 201 24.34 -5.83 20.87
N GLY A 202 24.23 -6.25 19.60
CA GLY A 202 22.95 -6.45 18.92
C GLY A 202 22.08 -7.48 19.62
N VAL A 203 22.63 -8.67 19.92
CA VAL A 203 21.89 -9.71 20.64
C VAL A 203 21.47 -9.27 22.04
N GLN A 204 22.32 -8.54 22.75
CA GLN A 204 21.96 -7.97 24.04
C GLN A 204 20.76 -7.03 23.91
N THR A 205 20.77 -6.09 22.97
CA THR A 205 19.64 -5.18 22.72
C THR A 205 18.34 -5.94 22.39
N PHE A 206 18.44 -7.00 21.58
CA PHE A 206 17.28 -7.83 21.24
C PHE A 206 16.73 -8.57 22.47
N ILE A 207 17.60 -9.21 23.26
CA ILE A 207 17.20 -9.93 24.47
C ILE A 207 16.61 -8.97 25.51
N GLU A 208 17.21 -7.80 25.72
CA GLU A 208 16.68 -6.77 26.63
C GLU A 208 15.29 -6.31 26.21
N SER A 209 15.06 -6.12 24.90
CA SER A 209 13.76 -5.75 24.35
C SER A 209 12.72 -6.86 24.57
N ILE A 210 13.08 -8.12 24.30
CA ILE A 210 12.21 -9.28 24.57
C ILE A 210 11.88 -9.35 26.06
N ALA A 211 12.89 -9.21 26.93
CA ALA A 211 12.72 -9.26 28.38
C ALA A 211 11.86 -8.10 28.88
N HIS A 212 11.96 -6.91 28.29
CA HIS A 212 11.11 -5.77 28.62
C HIS A 212 9.64 -6.07 28.33
N ILE A 213 9.32 -6.58 27.13
CA ILE A 213 7.94 -6.95 26.77
C ILE A 213 7.43 -8.06 27.69
N GLN A 214 8.22 -9.12 27.90
CA GLN A 214 7.84 -10.24 28.76
C GLN A 214 7.57 -9.78 30.21
N ARG A 215 8.39 -8.88 30.75
CA ARG A 215 8.19 -8.30 32.09
C ARG A 215 6.93 -7.45 32.15
N SER A 216 6.68 -6.62 31.14
CA SER A 216 5.48 -5.78 31.05
C SER A 216 4.19 -6.62 31.03
N GLU A 217 4.15 -7.64 30.18
CA GLU A 217 3.01 -8.57 30.11
C GLU A 217 2.82 -9.34 31.42
N THR A 218 3.91 -9.80 32.04
CA THR A 218 3.86 -10.50 33.32
C THR A 218 3.39 -9.59 34.44
N ALA A 219 3.85 -8.34 34.49
CA ALA A 219 3.42 -7.36 35.48
C ALA A 219 1.93 -7.03 35.35
N LEU A 220 1.45 -6.84 34.12
CA LEU A 220 0.02 -6.62 33.85
C LEU A 220 -0.81 -7.84 34.27
N GLY A 221 -0.37 -9.04 33.92
CA GLY A 221 -1.03 -10.28 34.35
C GLY A 221 -1.08 -10.44 35.87
N LEU A 222 0.00 -10.06 36.57
CA LEU A 222 0.07 -10.10 38.03
C LEU A 222 -0.86 -9.07 38.67
N GLN A 223 -0.89 -7.83 38.16
CA GLN A 223 -1.76 -6.76 38.64
C GLN A 223 -3.25 -7.10 38.50
N GLN A 224 -3.61 -7.82 37.45
CA GLN A 224 -4.99 -8.25 37.19
C GLN A 224 -5.37 -9.53 37.95
N SER A 225 -4.39 -10.28 38.46
CA SER A 225 -4.65 -11.53 39.16
C SER A 225 -5.21 -11.25 40.56
N ARG A 226 -6.28 -11.97 40.93
CA ARG A 226 -6.82 -11.94 42.29
C ARG A 226 -5.94 -12.67 43.30
N PHE A 227 -5.19 -13.66 42.85
CA PHE A 227 -4.37 -14.51 43.70
C PHE A 227 -3.02 -14.78 43.02
N PHE A 228 -1.95 -14.65 43.79
CA PHE A 228 -0.61 -15.04 43.37
C PHE A 228 0.14 -15.62 44.57
N SER A 229 1.12 -16.46 44.30
CA SER A 229 2.08 -16.96 45.29
C SER A 229 3.46 -16.48 44.91
N LEU A 230 4.24 -16.07 45.93
CA LEU A 230 5.63 -15.70 45.81
C LEU A 230 6.47 -16.69 46.62
N ALA A 231 7.54 -17.19 46.02
CA ALA A 231 8.54 -18.02 46.69
C ALA A 231 9.91 -17.36 46.48
N ALA A 232 10.65 -17.18 47.56
CA ALA A 232 12.02 -16.69 47.53
C ALA A 232 12.94 -17.79 48.08
N ASP A 233 13.98 -18.13 47.33
CA ASP A 233 14.97 -19.14 47.69
C ASP A 233 16.36 -18.50 47.73
N GLY A 234 17.01 -18.60 48.89
CA GLY A 234 18.32 -18.01 49.14
C GLY A 234 19.42 -19.06 49.12
N SER A 235 20.52 -18.77 48.45
CA SER A 235 21.72 -19.62 48.42
C SER A 235 22.96 -18.77 48.67
N THR A 236 23.92 -19.33 49.41
CA THR A 236 25.23 -18.71 49.64
C THR A 236 26.28 -19.50 48.89
N ASP A 237 26.95 -18.86 47.91
CA ASP A 237 28.10 -19.50 47.27
C ASP A 237 29.35 -19.47 48.18
N HIS A 238 30.33 -20.32 47.91
CA HIS A 238 31.59 -20.38 48.67
C HIS A 238 32.43 -19.08 48.55
N GLY A 239 31.98 -18.09 47.76
CA GLY A 239 32.65 -16.84 47.43
C GLY A 239 32.07 -15.59 48.10
N VAL A 240 31.19 -15.74 49.10
CA VAL A 240 30.60 -14.63 49.90
C VAL A 240 29.56 -13.79 49.14
N ALA A 241 29.03 -14.28 48.01
CA ALA A 241 27.89 -13.64 47.35
C ALA A 241 26.58 -14.33 47.75
N GLU A 242 25.73 -13.63 48.50
CA GLU A 242 24.35 -14.05 48.72
C GLU A 242 23.56 -13.93 47.40
N GLN A 243 22.93 -15.02 46.98
CA GLN A 243 22.07 -15.06 45.81
C GLN A 243 20.64 -15.38 46.25
N GLU A 244 19.66 -14.60 45.77
CA GLU A 244 18.24 -14.81 46.05
C GLU A 244 17.48 -14.99 44.73
N SER A 245 16.75 -16.09 44.61
CA SER A 245 15.87 -16.39 43.48
C SER A 245 14.42 -16.17 43.87
N VAL A 246 13.73 -15.26 43.19
CA VAL A 246 12.31 -14.97 43.43
C VAL A 246 11.45 -15.54 42.31
N TYR A 247 10.53 -16.42 42.67
CA TYR A 247 9.53 -17.04 41.80
C TYR A 247 8.15 -16.48 42.10
N VAL A 248 7.42 -16.10 41.05
CA VAL A 248 6.02 -15.65 41.15
C VAL A 248 5.14 -16.55 40.30
N ARG A 249 4.03 -17.01 40.87
CA ARG A 249 2.99 -17.81 40.19
C ARG A 249 1.64 -17.15 40.40
N TYR A 250 0.87 -16.99 39.32
CA TYR A 250 -0.43 -16.32 39.35
C TYR A 250 -1.43 -17.05 38.45
N LEU A 251 -2.72 -16.96 38.78
CA LEU A 251 -3.79 -17.64 38.05
C LEU A 251 -4.18 -16.85 36.80
N VAL A 252 -4.31 -17.55 35.67
CA VAL A 252 -4.83 -16.98 34.41
C VAL A 252 -5.94 -17.89 33.88
N ALA A 253 -7.17 -17.38 33.89
CA ALA A 253 -8.38 -18.11 33.48
C ALA A 253 -8.63 -19.42 34.26
N GLY A 254 -8.33 -19.42 35.56
CA GLY A 254 -8.52 -20.59 36.43
C GLY A 254 -7.35 -21.57 36.44
N GLU A 255 -6.35 -21.36 35.57
CA GLU A 255 -5.15 -22.20 35.48
C GLU A 255 -3.92 -21.47 36.05
N PRO A 256 -3.04 -22.17 36.80
CA PRO A 256 -1.86 -21.60 37.45
C PRO A 256 -0.56 -21.62 36.62
#